data_AF-A0A7K0C1A5-F1
#
_entry.id   AF-A0A7K0C1A5-F1
#
_cell.length_a   1.000
_cell.length_b   1.000
_cell.length_c   1.000
_cell.angle_alpha   90.00
_cell.angle_beta   90.00
_cell.angle_gamma   90.00
#
_symmetry.space_group_name_H-M   'P 1'
#
loop_
_entity.id
_entity.type
_entity.pdbx_description
1 polymer ?
#
loop_
_entity_poly.entity_id
_entity_poly.type
_entity_poly.pdbx_seq_one_letter_code
_entity_poly.pdbx_strand_id
1 'polypeptide(L)'
;MSKISNDNTTQSLMEHAAALLGWPGILAEVDLLGCHLWVAARLTEAGQSRLQGEQRPVTDPLSLRFALATDTAFAKASAPVQIDGALSARRTWRGALAPLGGFVAFGARMAIVPPSQARSSHLQMLALVEGFGVIAHHPQPDPPASQTHDGQGNGWTRDGSGGWLQLVHPPDQRPTGRATWVHRLVEEQIFQALLVSQQTVTASRDASVSTPSSTL
;
A
#
# COMPACT_ATOMS: atom_id res chain seq x y z
N MET A 1 17.01 -11.46 -17.39
CA MET A 1 15.58 -11.63 -17.69
C MET A 1 14.90 -12.43 -16.56
N SER A 2 14.77 -11.85 -15.35
CA SER A 2 14.12 -12.50 -14.19
C SER A 2 13.36 -11.53 -13.26
N LYS A 3 13.11 -10.29 -13.71
CA LYS A 3 12.48 -9.25 -12.86
C LYS A 3 10.95 -9.45 -12.75
N ILE A 4 10.31 -9.85 -13.85
CA ILE A 4 8.84 -9.97 -13.99
C ILE A 4 8.22 -10.99 -13.02
N SER A 5 8.93 -12.08 -12.68
CA SER A 5 8.38 -13.10 -11.77
C SER A 5 8.32 -12.66 -10.31
N ASN A 6 9.27 -11.81 -9.88
CA ASN A 6 9.35 -11.32 -8.49
C ASN A 6 8.38 -10.16 -8.25
N ASP A 7 8.14 -9.34 -9.27
CA ASP A 7 7.25 -8.18 -9.19
C ASP A 7 5.79 -8.65 -9.01
N ASN A 8 5.34 -9.65 -9.78
CA ASN A 8 4.01 -10.25 -9.63
C ASN A 8 3.82 -10.97 -8.28
N THR A 9 4.86 -11.62 -7.76
CA THR A 9 4.82 -12.29 -6.45
C THR A 9 4.67 -11.26 -5.33
N THR A 10 5.41 -10.16 -5.42
CA THR A 10 5.34 -9.08 -4.43
C THR A 10 3.98 -8.39 -4.48
N GLN A 11 3.47 -8.09 -5.67
CA GLN A 11 2.15 -7.52 -5.84
C GLN A 11 1.06 -8.41 -5.23
N SER A 12 1.06 -9.71 -5.54
CA SER A 12 0.06 -10.65 -4.99
C SER A 12 0.12 -10.73 -3.46
N LEU A 13 1.33 -10.76 -2.89
CA LEU A 13 1.55 -10.69 -1.44
C LEU A 13 0.92 -9.42 -0.84
N MET A 14 1.14 -8.26 -1.45
CA MET A 14 0.63 -6.98 -0.95
C MET A 14 -0.90 -6.90 -1.07
N GLU A 15 -1.48 -7.39 -2.15
CA GLU A 15 -2.94 -7.44 -2.35
C GLU A 15 -3.62 -8.29 -1.26
N HIS A 16 -3.08 -9.48 -0.97
CA HIS A 16 -3.60 -10.35 0.09
C HIS A 16 -3.40 -9.74 1.48
N ALA A 17 -2.29 -9.03 1.71
CA ALA A 17 -2.06 -8.31 2.97
C ALA A 17 -3.05 -7.16 3.16
N ALA A 18 -3.34 -6.37 2.10
CA ALA A 18 -4.36 -5.32 2.14
C ALA A 18 -5.76 -5.90 2.38
N ALA A 19 -6.10 -7.01 1.73
CA ALA A 19 -7.36 -7.72 1.91
C ALA A 19 -7.54 -8.24 3.36
N LEU A 20 -6.47 -8.78 3.96
CA LEU A 20 -6.46 -9.22 5.36
C LEU A 20 -6.78 -8.08 6.34
N LEU A 21 -6.42 -6.84 5.99
CA LEU A 21 -6.67 -5.64 6.78
C LEU A 21 -8.05 -5.02 6.50
N GLY A 22 -8.80 -5.56 5.55
CA GLY A 22 -10.08 -5.00 5.10
C GLY A 22 -9.94 -3.64 4.42
N TRP A 23 -8.77 -3.33 3.85
CA TRP A 23 -8.56 -2.06 3.15
C TRP A 23 -9.22 -2.10 1.76
N PRO A 24 -10.26 -1.29 1.51
CA PRO A 24 -11.06 -1.38 0.27
C PRO A 24 -10.41 -0.65 -0.92
N GLY A 25 -9.25 -0.02 -0.72
CA GLY A 25 -8.56 0.78 -1.72
C GLY A 25 -7.86 -0.03 -2.81
N ILE A 26 -7.54 0.67 -3.90
CA ILE A 26 -6.62 0.19 -4.91
C ILE A 26 -5.22 0.25 -4.31
N LEU A 27 -4.47 -0.82 -4.52
CA LEU A 27 -3.10 -0.91 -4.07
C LEU A 27 -2.16 -0.40 -5.17
N ALA A 28 -1.34 0.59 -4.83
CA ALA A 28 -0.35 1.14 -5.75
C ALA A 28 1.05 1.12 -5.12
N GLU A 29 2.04 0.83 -5.95
CA GLU A 29 3.45 0.97 -5.60
C GLU A 29 3.86 2.43 -5.80
N VAL A 30 4.49 3.04 -4.77
CA VAL A 30 4.80 4.47 -4.76
C VAL A 30 6.20 4.73 -4.22
N ASP A 31 6.92 5.61 -4.91
CA ASP A 31 8.14 6.24 -4.39
C ASP A 31 7.77 7.55 -3.69
N LEU A 32 7.69 7.52 -2.36
CA LEU A 32 7.40 8.69 -1.53
C LEU A 32 8.65 9.09 -0.76
N LEU A 33 9.09 10.33 -0.94
CA LEU A 33 10.22 10.91 -0.19
C LEU A 33 11.51 10.06 -0.24
N GLY A 34 11.77 9.44 -1.40
CA GLY A 34 12.92 8.55 -1.60
C GLY A 34 12.77 7.16 -1.00
N CYS A 35 11.59 6.82 -0.49
CA CYS A 35 11.25 5.52 0.04
C CYS A 35 10.23 4.81 -0.85
N HIS A 36 10.47 3.53 -1.08
CA HIS A 36 9.63 2.69 -1.89
C HIS A 36 8.70 1.83 -1.03
N LEU A 37 7.39 2.02 -1.17
CA LEU A 37 6.36 1.32 -0.40
C LEU A 37 5.09 1.09 -1.23
N TRP A 38 4.20 0.25 -0.68
CA TRP A 38 2.87 0.02 -1.24
C TRP A 38 1.84 0.80 -0.44
N VAL A 39 0.90 1.45 -1.12
CA VAL A 39 -0.13 2.27 -0.49
C VAL A 39 -1.50 1.79 -0.96
N ALA A 40 -2.40 1.52 -0.01
CA ALA A 40 -3.81 1.30 -0.29
C ALA A 40 -4.55 2.62 -0.21
N ALA A 41 -5.18 3.03 -1.31
CA ALA A 41 -5.90 4.29 -1.39
C ALA A 41 -7.09 4.21 -2.34
N ARG A 42 -8.06 5.11 -2.14
CA ARG A 42 -9.24 5.27 -2.99
C ARG A 42 -9.24 6.64 -3.64
N LEU A 43 -9.79 6.71 -4.84
CA LEU A 43 -10.12 7.99 -5.47
C LEU A 43 -11.30 8.61 -4.74
N THR A 44 -11.17 9.88 -4.36
CA THR A 44 -12.31 10.68 -3.88
C THR A 44 -13.14 11.17 -5.06
N GLU A 45 -14.30 11.77 -4.81
CA GLU A 45 -15.08 12.46 -5.84
C GLU A 45 -14.26 13.53 -6.57
N ALA A 46 -13.36 14.23 -5.87
CA ALA A 46 -12.44 15.19 -6.47
C ALA A 46 -11.43 14.51 -7.40
N GLY A 47 -10.87 13.37 -6.99
CA GLY A 47 -9.98 12.58 -7.85
C GLY A 47 -10.69 12.05 -9.10
N GLN A 48 -11.92 11.56 -8.96
CA GLN A 48 -12.75 11.11 -10.08
C GLN A 48 -13.10 12.25 -11.04
N SER A 49 -13.44 13.42 -10.52
CA SER A 49 -13.71 14.60 -11.34
C SER A 49 -12.47 15.05 -12.13
N ARG A 50 -11.28 14.98 -11.52
CA ARG A 50 -10.01 15.30 -12.20
C ARG A 50 -9.67 14.34 -13.32
N LEU A 51 -10.00 13.05 -13.15
CA LEU A 51 -9.86 12.06 -14.21
C LEU A 51 -10.70 12.40 -15.44
N GLN A 52 -11.93 12.87 -15.23
CA GLN A 52 -12.82 13.26 -16.33
C GLN A 52 -12.42 14.60 -16.97
N GLY A 53 -11.90 15.53 -16.18
CA GLY A 53 -11.49 16.87 -16.63
C GLY A 53 -10.05 16.99 -17.12
N GLU A 54 -9.35 15.87 -17.35
CA GLU A 54 -7.94 15.81 -17.80
C GLU A 54 -6.93 16.57 -16.91
N GLN A 55 -7.27 16.86 -15.65
CA GLN A 55 -6.37 17.53 -14.72
C GLN A 55 -5.32 16.55 -14.19
N ARG A 56 -4.09 16.70 -14.68
CA ARG A 56 -2.97 15.83 -14.32
C ARG A 56 -2.54 16.01 -12.86
N PRO A 57 -1.98 14.96 -12.24
CA PRO A 57 -1.36 15.05 -10.93
C PRO A 57 -0.16 16.03 -10.92
N VAL A 58 0.04 16.74 -9.80
CA VAL A 58 1.18 17.65 -9.60
C VAL A 58 2.14 17.04 -8.58
N THR A 59 3.07 16.21 -9.06
CA THR A 59 3.94 15.37 -8.21
C THR A 59 5.32 15.96 -7.92
N ASP A 60 5.70 17.02 -8.63
CA ASP A 60 6.94 17.76 -8.41
C ASP A 60 6.77 18.80 -7.27
N PRO A 61 7.62 18.80 -6.23
CA PRO A 61 7.48 19.73 -5.10
C PRO A 61 7.50 21.21 -5.48
N LEU A 62 8.31 21.62 -6.47
CA LEU A 62 8.38 23.03 -6.88
C LEU A 62 7.13 23.45 -7.63
N SER A 63 6.70 22.62 -8.59
CA SER A 63 5.47 22.80 -9.35
C SER A 63 4.25 22.85 -8.44
N LEU A 64 4.20 21.99 -7.43
CA LEU A 64 3.14 21.99 -6.44
C LEU A 64 3.10 23.30 -5.64
N ARG A 65 4.26 23.77 -5.15
CA ARG A 65 4.32 25.03 -4.40
C ARG A 65 3.92 26.22 -5.26
N PHE A 66 4.30 26.22 -6.53
CA PHE A 66 3.86 27.21 -7.50
C PHE A 66 2.34 27.17 -7.67
N ALA A 67 1.77 25.99 -7.96
CA ALA A 67 0.32 25.80 -8.12
C ALA A 67 -0.46 26.23 -6.88
N LEU A 68 -0.01 25.86 -5.67
CA LEU A 68 -0.64 26.27 -4.41
C LEU A 68 -0.59 27.78 -4.17
N ALA A 69 0.41 28.49 -4.72
CA ALA A 69 0.55 29.93 -4.58
C ALA A 69 -0.25 30.70 -5.64
N THR A 70 -0.37 30.17 -6.86
CA THR A 70 -0.96 30.90 -8.00
C THR A 70 -2.38 30.49 -8.33
N ASP A 71 -2.79 29.27 -8.01
CA ASP A 71 -4.12 28.73 -8.31
C ASP A 71 -4.93 28.52 -7.02
N THR A 72 -5.82 29.48 -6.75
CA THR A 72 -6.70 29.43 -5.58
C THR A 72 -7.74 28.31 -5.63
N ALA A 73 -8.13 27.85 -6.83
CA ALA A 73 -9.07 26.74 -6.99
C ALA A 73 -8.36 25.43 -6.64
N PHE A 74 -7.13 25.23 -7.14
CA PHE A 74 -6.30 24.08 -6.77
C PHE A 74 -5.99 24.05 -5.27
N ALA A 75 -5.62 25.20 -4.68
CA ALA A 75 -5.30 25.28 -3.25
C ALA A 75 -6.49 24.97 -2.33
N LYS A 76 -7.72 25.22 -2.79
CA LYS A 76 -8.97 24.92 -2.04
C LYS A 76 -9.57 23.57 -2.40
N ALA A 77 -9.08 22.90 -3.45
CA ALA A 77 -9.61 21.64 -3.91
C ALA A 77 -9.43 20.56 -2.83
N SER A 78 -10.43 19.70 -2.68
CA SER A 78 -10.34 18.54 -1.79
C SER A 78 -9.22 17.59 -2.25
N ALA A 79 -8.74 16.74 -1.34
CA ALA A 79 -7.75 15.71 -1.64
C ALA A 79 -8.26 14.80 -2.77
N PRO A 80 -7.45 14.50 -3.80
CA PRO A 80 -7.87 13.60 -4.89
C PRO A 80 -7.95 12.12 -4.45
N VAL A 81 -7.34 11.78 -3.32
CA VAL A 81 -7.28 10.42 -2.79
C VAL A 81 -7.59 10.38 -1.31
N GLN A 82 -8.19 9.27 -0.87
CA GLN A 82 -8.30 8.88 0.53
C GLN A 82 -7.34 7.72 0.76
N ILE A 83 -6.41 7.90 1.68
CA ILE A 83 -5.36 6.92 2.00
C ILE A 83 -5.88 6.02 3.14
N ASP A 84 -5.92 4.71 2.91
CA ASP A 84 -6.32 3.73 3.93
C ASP A 84 -5.09 3.27 4.74
N GLY A 85 -3.93 3.11 4.10
CA GLY A 85 -2.68 2.82 4.78
C GLY A 85 -1.51 2.43 3.85
N ALA A 86 -0.37 2.16 4.45
CA ALA A 86 0.88 1.79 3.79
C ALA A 86 1.40 0.42 4.25
N LEU A 87 1.97 -0.34 3.31
CA LEU A 87 2.54 -1.66 3.47
C LEU A 87 4.02 -1.67 3.07
N SER A 88 4.83 -2.41 3.84
CA SER A 88 6.21 -2.71 3.46
C SER A 88 6.59 -4.13 3.86
N ALA A 89 6.92 -4.99 2.88
CA ALA A 89 7.50 -6.31 3.13
C ALA A 89 9.01 -6.26 3.10
N ARG A 90 9.63 -6.70 4.21
CA ARG A 90 11.08 -6.77 4.36
C ARG A 90 11.48 -7.97 5.20
N ARG A 91 12.71 -8.42 5.04
CA ARG A 91 13.27 -9.52 5.85
C ARG A 91 13.54 -9.13 7.30
N THR A 92 13.56 -7.83 7.61
CA THR A 92 13.83 -7.32 8.95
C THR A 92 12.85 -6.22 9.32
N TRP A 93 12.47 -6.17 10.60
CA TRP A 93 11.66 -5.10 11.18
C TRP A 93 12.23 -3.71 10.87
N ARG A 94 13.52 -3.50 11.15
CA ARG A 94 14.22 -2.24 10.88
C ARG A 94 14.17 -1.86 9.39
N GLY A 95 14.24 -2.83 8.50
CA GLY A 95 14.11 -2.60 7.06
C GLY A 95 12.71 -2.14 6.66
N ALA A 96 11.66 -2.66 7.31
CA ALA A 96 10.27 -2.27 7.06
C ALA A 96 9.94 -0.88 7.65
N LEU A 97 10.57 -0.52 8.76
CA LEU A 97 10.35 0.78 9.41
C LEU A 97 10.82 1.97 8.58
N ALA A 98 11.96 1.86 7.91
CA ALA A 98 12.53 2.99 7.16
C ALA A 98 11.53 3.63 6.17
N PRO A 99 10.87 2.88 5.26
CA PRO A 99 9.87 3.46 4.37
C PRO A 99 8.56 3.83 5.06
N LEU A 100 8.15 3.12 6.13
CA LEU A 100 6.87 3.37 6.79
C LEU A 100 6.92 4.53 7.81
N GLY A 101 8.10 4.86 8.34
CA GLY A 101 8.28 5.93 9.33
C GLY A 101 7.85 7.30 8.80
N GLY A 102 8.13 7.58 7.53
CA GLY A 102 7.68 8.80 6.85
C GLY A 102 6.16 8.86 6.61
N PHE A 103 5.43 7.76 6.85
CA PHE A 103 4.02 7.64 6.55
C PHE A 103 3.08 7.85 7.76
N VAL A 104 3.63 8.17 8.93
CA VAL A 104 2.87 8.31 10.20
C VAL A 104 1.77 9.37 10.14
N ALA A 105 1.89 10.35 9.25
CA ALA A 105 0.92 11.43 9.07
C ALA A 105 -0.25 11.06 8.14
N PHE A 106 -0.13 10.01 7.33
CA PHE A 106 -1.05 9.79 6.20
C PHE A 106 -2.02 8.63 6.39
N GLY A 107 -1.71 7.67 7.25
CA GLY A 107 -2.61 6.54 7.50
C GLY A 107 -1.97 5.42 8.32
N ALA A 108 -2.67 4.29 8.38
CA ALA A 108 -2.19 3.09 9.04
C ALA A 108 -0.89 2.57 8.40
N ARG A 109 0.02 2.02 9.21
CA ARG A 109 1.33 1.52 8.74
C ARG A 109 1.49 0.06 9.08
N MET A 110 1.86 -0.73 8.09
CA MET A 110 1.87 -2.19 8.18
C MET A 110 3.20 -2.77 7.70
N ALA A 111 3.93 -3.38 8.62
CA ALA A 111 5.14 -4.13 8.30
C ALA A 111 4.78 -5.60 8.05
N ILE A 112 5.29 -6.15 6.94
CA ILE A 112 5.23 -7.58 6.64
C ILE A 112 6.63 -8.15 6.85
N VAL A 113 6.77 -9.05 7.83
CA VAL A 113 8.08 -9.57 8.26
C VAL A 113 8.02 -11.09 8.53
N PRO A 114 9.17 -11.79 8.57
CA PRO A 114 9.17 -13.22 8.89
C PRO A 114 8.54 -13.54 10.26
N PRO A 115 7.95 -14.74 10.44
CA PRO A 115 7.17 -15.05 11.64
C PRO A 115 7.99 -15.05 12.93
N SER A 116 9.28 -15.42 12.83
CA SER A 116 10.23 -15.40 13.95
C SER A 116 10.43 -14.00 14.53
N GLN A 117 10.32 -12.96 13.71
CA GLN A 117 10.37 -11.57 14.16
C GLN A 117 8.99 -11.10 14.60
N ALA A 118 7.96 -11.30 13.78
CA ALA A 118 6.60 -10.82 14.05
C ALA A 118 6.08 -11.26 15.43
N ARG A 119 6.43 -12.48 15.84
CA ARG A 119 5.97 -13.09 17.11
C ARG A 119 6.88 -12.81 18.31
N SER A 120 7.97 -12.07 18.12
CA SER A 120 8.82 -11.65 19.24
C SER A 120 8.06 -10.66 20.12
N SER A 121 8.00 -10.92 21.43
CA SER A 121 7.38 -9.99 22.41
C SER A 121 8.00 -8.60 22.34
N HIS A 122 9.32 -8.52 22.04
CA HIS A 122 10.00 -7.24 21.87
C HIS A 122 9.45 -6.47 20.67
N LEU A 123 9.25 -7.14 19.52
CA LEU A 123 8.70 -6.49 18.33
C LEU A 123 7.24 -6.08 18.56
N GLN A 124 6.42 -6.94 19.15
CA GLN A 124 5.01 -6.60 19.44
C GLN A 124 4.90 -5.37 20.36
N MET A 125 5.77 -5.25 21.36
CA MET A 125 5.84 -4.07 22.22
C MET A 125 6.23 -2.82 21.43
N LEU A 126 7.26 -2.91 20.57
CA LEU A 126 7.66 -1.77 19.72
C LEU A 126 6.54 -1.35 18.76
N ALA A 127 5.91 -2.32 18.11
CA ALA A 127 4.80 -2.10 17.19
C ALA A 127 3.64 -1.37 17.88
N LEU A 128 3.29 -1.80 19.11
CA LEU A 128 2.27 -1.15 19.93
C LEU A 128 2.66 0.30 20.29
N VAL A 129 3.87 0.53 20.79
CA VAL A 129 4.35 1.85 21.22
C VAL A 129 4.43 2.82 20.05
N GLU A 130 4.90 2.34 18.91
CA GLU A 130 5.09 3.16 17.72
C GLU A 130 3.85 3.23 16.83
N GLY A 131 2.78 2.47 17.12
CA GLY A 131 1.52 2.46 16.38
C GLY A 131 1.61 1.81 14.99
N PHE A 132 2.44 0.78 14.82
CA PHE A 132 2.55 -0.01 13.60
C PHE A 132 1.78 -1.31 13.74
N GLY A 133 1.11 -1.75 12.68
CA GLY A 133 0.65 -3.13 12.61
C GLY A 133 1.69 -4.05 11.97
N VAL A 134 1.52 -5.34 12.23
CA VAL A 134 2.50 -6.38 11.89
C VAL A 134 1.77 -7.58 11.30
N ILE A 135 2.21 -7.99 10.10
CA ILE A 135 1.83 -9.24 9.47
C ILE A 135 3.03 -10.17 9.46
N ALA A 136 2.85 -11.38 9.95
CA ALA A 136 3.80 -12.47 9.76
C ALA A 136 3.64 -13.05 8.35
N HIS A 137 4.71 -13.15 7.58
CA HIS A 137 4.73 -13.78 6.27
C HIS A 137 5.59 -15.03 6.26
N HIS A 138 4.99 -16.17 5.94
CA HIS A 138 5.66 -17.46 5.79
C HIS A 138 5.64 -17.88 4.32
N PRO A 139 6.76 -17.77 3.58
CA PRO A 139 6.76 -17.97 2.13
C PRO A 139 6.64 -19.44 1.69
N GLN A 140 6.82 -20.41 2.60
CA GLN A 140 6.70 -21.83 2.25
C GLN A 140 5.24 -22.29 2.23
N PRO A 141 4.89 -23.25 1.36
CA PRO A 141 3.52 -23.71 1.14
C PRO A 141 2.94 -24.48 2.31
N ASP A 142 3.78 -25.09 3.13
CA ASP A 142 3.35 -25.76 4.34
C ASP A 142 2.94 -24.70 5.38
N PRO A 143 1.77 -24.86 6.01
CA PRO A 143 1.39 -23.97 7.08
C PRO A 143 2.46 -24.05 8.17
N PRO A 144 2.93 -22.91 8.69
CA PRO A 144 3.83 -22.93 9.83
C PRO A 144 3.17 -23.75 10.94
N ALA A 145 3.94 -24.69 11.52
CA ALA A 145 3.46 -25.62 12.53
C ALA A 145 2.54 -24.89 13.51
N SER A 146 1.30 -25.34 13.59
CA SER A 146 0.20 -24.72 14.32
C SER A 146 0.52 -24.70 15.82
N GLN A 147 1.30 -23.71 16.27
CA GLN A 147 1.46 -23.45 17.68
C GLN A 147 0.53 -22.31 18.05
N THR A 148 -0.59 -22.80 18.59
CA THR A 148 -1.62 -22.17 19.41
C THR A 148 -2.47 -21.10 18.73
N HIS A 149 -3.76 -21.45 18.56
CA HIS A 149 -4.86 -20.50 18.65
C HIS A 149 -4.63 -19.61 19.88
N ASP A 150 -4.07 -18.43 19.66
CA ASP A 150 -4.50 -17.26 20.39
C ASP A 150 -5.99 -17.09 20.09
N GLY A 151 -6.86 -17.20 21.09
CA GLY A 151 -8.32 -17.15 20.95
C GLY A 151 -8.88 -15.82 20.41
N GLN A 152 -8.13 -15.07 19.63
CA GLN A 152 -8.44 -13.78 19.01
C GLN A 152 -8.81 -13.86 17.52
N GLY A 153 -8.85 -15.04 16.91
CA GLY A 153 -9.38 -15.20 15.53
C GLY A 153 -8.42 -14.78 14.41
N ASN A 154 -7.13 -14.60 14.70
CA ASN A 154 -6.11 -14.25 13.71
C ASN A 154 -5.56 -15.50 13.01
N GLY A 155 -6.39 -16.16 12.20
CA GLY A 155 -5.99 -17.33 11.40
C GLY A 155 -4.98 -16.99 10.31
N TRP A 156 -4.21 -18.00 9.88
CA TRP A 156 -3.37 -17.88 8.69
C TRP A 156 -4.22 -17.83 7.41
N THR A 157 -3.89 -16.91 6.51
CA THR A 157 -4.50 -16.77 5.17
C THR A 157 -3.44 -17.02 4.09
N ARG A 158 -3.85 -17.45 2.89
CA ARG A 158 -2.93 -17.65 1.76
C ARG A 158 -2.59 -16.31 1.09
N ASP A 159 -1.37 -16.17 0.59
CA ASP A 159 -0.84 -14.92 -0.02
C ASP A 159 -0.90 -14.87 -1.57
N GLY A 160 -1.62 -15.79 -2.20
CA GLY A 160 -1.72 -15.91 -3.67
C GLY A 160 -0.48 -16.54 -4.34
N SER A 161 0.70 -16.45 -3.73
CA SER A 161 1.95 -17.07 -4.21
C SER A 161 2.19 -18.48 -3.65
N GLY A 162 1.33 -18.92 -2.74
CA GLY A 162 1.42 -20.20 -2.05
C GLY A 162 1.96 -20.07 -0.62
N GLY A 163 2.45 -18.91 -0.20
CA GLY A 163 2.80 -18.63 1.19
C GLY A 163 1.58 -18.35 2.07
N TRP A 164 1.87 -17.98 3.31
CA TRP A 164 0.88 -17.71 4.35
C TRP A 164 1.10 -16.36 5.03
N LEU A 165 0.01 -15.69 5.39
CA LEU A 165 -0.03 -14.43 6.13
C LEU A 165 -0.82 -14.58 7.42
N GLN A 166 -0.37 -13.91 8.48
CA GLN A 166 -1.12 -13.81 9.73
C GLN A 166 -1.02 -12.40 10.27
N LEU A 167 -2.15 -11.77 10.59
CA LEU A 167 -2.17 -10.51 11.31
C LEU A 167 -1.76 -10.77 12.76
N VAL A 168 -0.61 -10.25 13.18
CA VAL A 168 -0.11 -10.42 14.55
C VAL A 168 -0.47 -9.22 15.41
N HIS A 169 -0.42 -8.02 14.83
CA HIS A 169 -0.80 -6.80 15.52
C HIS A 169 -1.54 -5.87 14.55
N PRO A 170 -2.75 -5.39 14.88
CA PRO A 170 -3.45 -4.43 14.04
C PRO A 170 -2.73 -3.06 14.08
N PRO A 171 -2.77 -2.28 13.01
CA PRO A 171 -2.20 -0.94 13.01
C PRO A 171 -3.06 0.02 13.82
N ASP A 172 -2.43 1.04 14.41
CA ASP A 172 -3.20 2.19 14.91
C ASP A 172 -3.74 2.99 13.73
N GLN A 173 -5.01 3.39 13.79
CA GLN A 173 -5.70 4.07 12.70
C GLN A 173 -5.70 5.59 12.85
N ARG A 174 -5.07 6.15 13.89
CA ARG A 174 -5.14 7.59 14.17
C ARG A 174 -4.42 8.40 13.09
N PRO A 175 -5.13 9.14 12.21
CA PRO A 175 -4.46 10.07 11.32
C PRO A 175 -3.93 11.23 12.18
N THR A 176 -2.65 11.55 12.03
CA THR A 176 -2.02 12.64 12.79
C THR A 176 -2.08 13.95 12.00
N GLY A 177 -3.20 14.67 12.14
CA GLY A 177 -3.21 16.13 12.06
C GLY A 177 -3.36 16.81 10.69
N ARG A 178 -3.22 18.15 10.74
CA ARG A 178 -3.59 19.17 9.73
C ARG A 178 -2.93 18.96 8.36
N ALA A 179 -3.72 19.12 7.30
CA ALA A 179 -3.23 19.15 5.92
C ALA A 179 -2.17 20.25 5.72
N THR A 180 -0.94 19.84 5.40
CA THR A 180 0.16 20.71 4.99
C THR A 180 0.42 20.58 3.49
N TRP A 181 1.26 21.43 2.90
CA TRP A 181 1.66 21.27 1.49
C TRP A 181 2.31 19.90 1.22
N VAL A 182 2.96 19.29 2.23
CA VAL A 182 3.53 17.93 2.13
C VAL A 182 2.43 16.88 2.03
N HIS A 183 1.32 17.05 2.76
CA HIS A 183 0.15 16.16 2.60
C HIS A 183 -0.38 16.22 1.18
N ARG A 184 -0.51 17.44 0.64
CA ARG A 184 -0.94 17.60 -0.74
C ARG A 184 0.03 16.95 -1.73
N LEU A 185 1.34 17.06 -1.53
CA LEU A 185 2.32 16.40 -2.37
C LEU A 185 2.17 14.88 -2.37
N VAL A 186 2.03 14.29 -1.17
CA VAL A 186 1.85 12.85 -1.02
C VAL A 186 0.55 12.37 -1.65
N GLU A 187 -0.55 13.11 -1.48
CA GLU A 187 -1.82 12.84 -2.14
C GLU A 187 -1.69 12.86 -3.67
N GLU A 188 -0.99 13.83 -4.24
CA GLU A 188 -0.77 13.92 -5.70
C GLU A 188 0.13 12.77 -6.22
N GLN A 189 1.17 12.38 -5.45
CA GLN A 189 2.03 11.26 -5.80
C GLN A 189 1.28 9.92 -5.77
N ILE A 190 0.46 9.70 -4.76
CA ILE A 190 -0.42 8.52 -4.67
C ILE A 190 -1.48 8.57 -5.78
N PHE A 191 -2.07 9.74 -6.05
CA PHE A 191 -3.02 9.90 -7.16
C PHE A 191 -2.38 9.49 -8.49
N GLN A 192 -1.18 9.98 -8.80
CA GLN A 192 -0.42 9.57 -9.98
C GLN A 192 -0.18 8.06 -10.04
N ALA A 193 0.23 7.45 -8.92
CA ALA A 193 0.47 6.01 -8.86
C ALA A 193 -0.82 5.21 -9.11
N LEU A 194 -1.96 5.61 -8.54
CA LEU A 194 -3.25 4.99 -8.80
C LEU A 194 -3.64 5.06 -10.30
N LEU A 195 -3.35 6.18 -10.97
CA LEU A 195 -3.60 6.31 -12.41
C LEU A 195 -2.77 5.31 -13.23
N VAL A 196 -1.49 5.16 -12.90
CA VAL A 196 -0.60 4.21 -13.56
C VAL A 196 -1.08 2.77 -13.32
N SER A 197 -1.41 2.41 -12.08
CA SER A 197 -1.91 1.08 -11.73
C SER A 197 -3.19 0.70 -12.50
N GLN A 198 -4.13 1.63 -12.65
CA GLN A 198 -5.38 1.37 -13.40
C GLN A 198 -5.13 1.17 -14.91
N GLN A 199 -4.18 1.89 -15.48
CA GLN A 199 -3.80 1.73 -16.89
C GLN A 199 -3.15 0.36 -17.14
N THR A 200 -2.30 -0.11 -16.23
CA THR A 200 -1.67 -1.43 -16.33
C THR A 200 -2.69 -2.56 -16.29
N VAL A 201 -3.69 -2.48 -15.41
CA VAL A 201 -4.77 -3.48 -15.32
C VAL A 201 -5.61 -3.51 -16.60
N THR A 202 -5.94 -2.34 -17.14
CA THR A 202 -6.74 -2.23 -18.37
C THR A 202 -6.00 -2.80 -19.58
N ALA A 203 -4.72 -2.44 -19.76
CA ALA A 203 -3.90 -2.94 -20.85
C ALA A 203 -3.68 -4.46 -20.79
N SER A 204 -3.52 -5.03 -19.58
CA SER A 204 -3.37 -6.48 -19.40
C SER A 204 -4.66 -7.24 -19.74
N ARG A 205 -5.82 -6.65 -19.43
CA ARG A 205 -7.13 -7.22 -19.75
C ARG A 205 -7.38 -7.26 -21.26
N ASP A 206 -7.09 -6.17 -21.98
CA ASP A 206 -7.30 -6.12 -23.43
C ASP A 206 -6.35 -7.05 -24.21
N ALA A 207 -5.13 -7.25 -23.70
CA ALA A 207 -4.18 -8.22 -24.26
C ALA A 207 -4.67 -9.67 -24.12
N SER A 208 -5.36 -10.01 -23.03
CA SER A 208 -5.88 -11.37 -22.78
C SER A 208 -7.09 -11.74 -23.65
N VAL A 209 -7.85 -10.75 -24.15
CA VAL A 209 -9.04 -10.96 -25.00
C VAL A 209 -8.65 -11.18 -26.48
N SER A 210 -7.43 -10.81 -26.88
CA SER A 210 -7.01 -10.78 -28.28
C SER A 210 -6.33 -12.06 -28.78
N THR A 211 -6.63 -13.24 -28.22
CA THR A 211 -6.13 -14.52 -28.77
C THR A 211 -7.09 -14.99 -29.87
N PRO A 212 -6.76 -14.88 -31.18
CA PRO A 212 -7.61 -15.44 -32.22
C PRO A 212 -7.58 -16.96 -32.13
N SER A 213 -8.75 -17.58 -31.96
CA SER A 213 -8.94 -19.00 -32.24
C SER A 213 -8.65 -19.25 -33.73
N SER A 214 -7.40 -19.61 -34.05
CA SER A 214 -7.10 -20.29 -35.31
C SER A 214 -7.61 -21.71 -35.21
N THR A 215 -8.86 -21.90 -35.63
CA THR A 215 -9.41 -23.22 -35.93
C THR A 215 -8.80 -23.70 -37.24
N LEU A 216 -8.13 -24.86 -37.20
CA LEU A 216 -7.74 -25.65 -38.35
C LEU A 216 -8.96 -26.27 -39.04
#